data_AF-A0A953GZB5-F1
#
_entry.id   AF-A0A953GZB5-F1
#
_cell.length_a   1.000
_cell.length_b   1.000
_cell.length_c   1.000
_cell.angle_alpha   90.00
_cell.angle_beta   90.00
_cell.angle_gamma   90.00
#
_symmetry.space_group_name_H-M   'P 1'
#
loop_
_entity.id
_entity.type
_entity.pdbx_description
1 polymer ?
#
loop_
_entity_poly.entity_id
_entity_poly.type
_entity_poly.pdbx_seq_one_letter_code
_entity_poly.pdbx_strand_id
1 'polypeptide(L)'
;MQEFPDSNGMAYTVTENRSGPPLNYVGEKIRKNIEATHSLYNNIMRFVPKDLPVSPHYKDTAPATIKFDTLATDVHYALHNSIVAFLALYNMLGTAKSDYVSDIASRSRDDLKKWLDLIEREGSVNGVNG
;
A
#
# COMPACT_ATOMS: atom_id res chain seq x y z
N MET A 1 34.38 1.21 5.61
CA MET A 1 33.19 1.49 4.77
C MET A 1 32.09 0.62 5.34
N GLN A 2 31.01 1.19 5.87
CA GLN A 2 29.96 0.44 6.57
C GLN A 2 29.00 -0.12 5.51
N GLU A 3 28.92 -1.45 5.38
CA GLU A 3 27.93 -2.11 4.53
C GLU A 3 26.54 -1.81 5.08
N PHE A 4 25.67 -1.24 4.24
CA PHE A 4 24.26 -1.14 4.54
C PHE A 4 23.66 -2.55 4.51
N PRO A 5 22.82 -2.94 5.48
CA PRO A 5 22.17 -4.24 5.46
C PRO A 5 21.34 -4.36 4.18
N ASP A 6 21.42 -5.53 3.54
CA ASP A 6 20.64 -5.89 2.36
C ASP A 6 19.15 -5.57 2.64
N SER A 7 18.53 -4.72 1.82
CA SER A 7 17.11 -4.34 1.95
C SER A 7 16.17 -5.53 1.91
N ASN A 8 16.67 -6.68 1.45
CA ASN A 8 15.96 -7.95 1.41
C ASN A 8 15.92 -8.68 2.77
N GLY A 9 16.76 -8.32 3.75
CA GLY A 9 16.71 -8.80 5.14
C GLY A 9 16.58 -10.32 5.33
N MET A 10 16.11 -10.73 6.51
CA MET A 10 15.80 -12.13 6.84
C MET A 10 14.60 -12.71 6.05
N ALA A 11 13.91 -11.90 5.24
CA ALA A 11 12.67 -12.29 4.56
C ALA A 11 12.89 -13.41 3.52
N TYR A 12 14.10 -13.52 2.97
CA TYR A 12 14.47 -14.57 2.00
C TYR A 12 15.28 -15.73 2.61
N THR A 13 15.59 -15.67 3.91
CA THR A 13 16.40 -16.71 4.60
C THR A 13 15.57 -17.61 5.52
N VAL A 14 14.30 -17.25 5.77
CA VAL A 14 13.38 -18.01 6.60
C VAL A 14 12.44 -18.82 5.71
N THR A 15 12.48 -20.14 5.84
CA THR A 15 11.53 -21.04 5.17
C THR A 15 10.40 -21.39 6.13
N GLU A 16 9.15 -21.10 5.74
CA GLU A 16 7.95 -21.46 6.50
C GLU A 16 7.10 -22.46 5.71
N ASN A 17 6.65 -23.53 6.36
CA ASN A 17 5.64 -24.42 5.78
C ASN A 17 4.24 -23.86 6.06
N ARG A 18 3.48 -23.51 5.01
CA ARG A 18 2.16 -22.86 5.14
C ARG A 18 1.04 -23.86 4.87
N SER A 19 0.14 -24.02 5.84
CA SER A 19 -1.15 -24.76 5.69
C SER A 19 -2.35 -23.82 5.50
N GLY A 20 -2.11 -22.60 5.01
CA GLY A 20 -3.11 -21.55 4.85
C GLY A 20 -3.78 -21.50 3.48
N PRO A 21 -4.66 -20.49 3.24
CA PRO A 21 -5.30 -20.30 1.94
C PRO A 21 -4.26 -20.10 0.83
N PRO A 22 -4.60 -20.46 -0.43
CA PRO A 22 -3.73 -20.27 -1.58
C PRO A 22 -3.21 -18.81 -1.69
N LEU A 23 -1.94 -18.64 -2.04
CA LEU A 23 -1.32 -17.31 -2.11
C LEU A 23 -1.97 -16.40 -3.16
N ASN A 24 -2.47 -16.96 -4.27
CA ASN A 24 -3.24 -16.22 -5.26
C ASN A 24 -4.54 -15.63 -4.68
N TYR A 25 -5.21 -16.37 -3.78
CA TYR A 25 -6.40 -15.87 -3.09
C TYR A 25 -6.04 -14.71 -2.16
N VAL A 26 -4.92 -14.82 -1.43
CA VAL A 26 -4.41 -13.72 -0.58
C VAL A 26 -4.07 -12.50 -1.44
N GLY A 27 -3.39 -12.70 -2.56
CA GLY A 27 -3.05 -11.64 -3.52
C GLY A 27 -4.27 -10.91 -4.05
N GLU A 28 -5.32 -11.64 -4.43
CA GLU A 28 -6.59 -11.05 -4.87
C GLU A 28 -7.21 -10.13 -3.79
N LYS A 29 -7.15 -10.53 -2.51
CA LYS A 29 -7.70 -9.69 -1.42
C LYS A 29 -6.87 -8.45 -1.16
N ILE A 30 -5.55 -8.57 -1.18
CA ILE A 30 -4.66 -7.40 -1.03
C ILE A 30 -4.86 -6.45 -2.22
N ARG A 31 -4.94 -6.97 -3.45
CA ARG A 31 -5.24 -6.18 -4.66
C ARG A 31 -6.52 -5.36 -4.51
N LYS A 32 -7.63 -6.03 -4.12
CA LYS A 32 -8.92 -5.36 -3.88
C LYS A 32 -8.82 -4.29 -2.80
N ASN A 33 -8.04 -4.54 -1.74
CA ASN A 33 -7.81 -3.55 -0.70
C ASN A 33 -7.04 -2.33 -1.21
N ILE A 34 -6.00 -2.53 -2.03
CA ILE A 34 -5.26 -1.42 -2.67
C ILE A 34 -6.20 -0.59 -3.54
N GLU A 35 -6.99 -1.23 -4.40
CA GLU A 35 -7.94 -0.53 -5.29
C GLU A 35 -8.99 0.26 -4.49
N ALA A 36 -9.53 -0.31 -3.42
CA ALA A 36 -10.49 0.35 -2.55
C ALA A 36 -9.87 1.54 -1.78
N THR A 37 -8.70 1.34 -1.18
CA THR A 37 -8.00 2.38 -0.40
C THR A 37 -7.53 3.52 -1.29
N HIS A 38 -7.02 3.22 -2.49
CA HIS A 38 -6.69 4.22 -3.51
C HIS A 38 -7.92 5.02 -3.95
N SER A 39 -9.06 4.34 -4.16
CA SER A 39 -10.31 5.01 -4.50
C SER A 39 -10.80 5.92 -3.36
N LEU A 40 -10.67 5.46 -2.11
CA LEU A 40 -11.03 6.24 -0.93
C LEU A 40 -10.15 7.49 -0.80
N TYR A 41 -8.83 7.36 -0.96
CA TYR A 41 -7.90 8.49 -0.95
C TYR A 41 -8.30 9.53 -1.98
N ASN A 42 -8.52 9.11 -3.22
CA ASN A 42 -8.94 10.02 -4.30
C ASN A 42 -10.29 10.69 -4.02
N ASN A 43 -11.24 9.96 -3.45
CA ASN A 43 -12.54 10.54 -3.06
C ASN A 43 -12.39 11.58 -1.94
N ILE A 44 -11.55 11.33 -0.94
CA ILE A 44 -11.22 12.32 0.10
C ILE A 44 -10.61 13.56 -0.54
N MET A 45 -9.58 13.36 -1.37
CA MET A 45 -8.87 14.46 -2.01
C MET A 45 -9.78 15.31 -2.91
N ARG A 46 -10.71 14.68 -3.63
CA ARG A 46 -11.60 15.35 -4.60
C ARG A 46 -12.86 15.96 -3.98
N PHE A 47 -13.50 15.28 -3.03
CA PHE A 47 -14.86 15.62 -2.61
C PHE A 47 -14.96 16.10 -1.17
N VAL A 48 -13.99 15.81 -0.31
CA VAL A 48 -14.02 16.29 1.08
C VAL A 48 -13.48 17.72 1.13
N PRO A 49 -14.21 18.69 1.71
CA PRO A 49 -13.72 20.05 1.90
C PRO A 49 -12.47 20.07 2.78
N LYS A 50 -11.60 21.07 2.57
CA LYS A 50 -10.41 21.27 3.41
C LYS A 50 -10.80 21.60 4.85
N ASP A 51 -11.79 22.47 5.01
CA ASP A 51 -12.22 23.01 6.30
C ASP A 51 -13.47 22.27 6.79
N LEU A 52 -13.26 21.12 7.41
CA LEU A 52 -14.34 20.36 8.04
C LEU A 52 -14.63 20.91 9.45
N PRO A 53 -15.90 20.99 9.86
CA PRO A 53 -16.24 21.40 11.21
C PRO A 53 -15.73 20.37 12.22
N VAL A 54 -15.19 20.87 13.32
CA VAL A 54 -14.76 20.05 14.46
C VAL A 54 -15.81 20.17 15.55
N SER A 55 -16.19 19.05 16.15
CA SER A 55 -17.07 19.05 17.33
C SER A 55 -16.45 19.90 18.45
N PRO A 56 -17.23 20.74 19.15
CA PRO A 56 -16.72 21.54 20.26
C PRO A 56 -16.00 20.72 21.33
N HIS A 57 -16.37 19.45 21.49
CA HIS A 57 -15.78 18.54 22.47
C HIS A 57 -14.30 18.20 22.18
N TYR A 58 -13.86 18.31 20.92
CA TYR A 58 -12.50 17.95 20.50
C TYR A 58 -11.67 19.16 20.06
N LYS A 59 -12.15 20.39 20.27
CA LYS A 59 -11.54 21.59 19.71
C LYS A 59 -10.08 21.79 20.12
N ASP A 60 -9.74 21.45 21.37
CA ASP A 60 -8.41 21.65 21.93
C ASP A 60 -7.40 20.58 21.49
N THR A 61 -7.89 19.43 20.98
CA THR A 61 -7.07 18.31 20.50
C THR A 61 -7.21 18.09 19.00
N ALA A 62 -7.92 18.99 18.31
CA ALA A 62 -8.19 18.84 16.89
C ALA A 62 -6.90 19.04 16.08
N PRO A 63 -6.69 18.24 15.03
CA PRO A 63 -5.62 18.52 14.10
C PRO A 63 -5.88 19.83 13.35
N ALA A 64 -4.85 20.37 12.70
CA ALA A 64 -4.97 21.60 11.92
C ALA A 64 -5.99 21.46 10.78
N THR A 65 -6.05 20.28 10.16
CA THR A 65 -7.02 19.92 9.12
C THR A 65 -7.48 18.48 9.30
N ILE A 66 -8.79 18.27 9.51
CA ILE A 66 -9.35 16.91 9.53
C ILE A 66 -9.09 16.18 8.20
N LYS A 67 -9.16 16.89 7.07
CA LYS A 67 -8.97 16.27 5.77
C LYS A 67 -7.57 15.67 5.61
N PHE A 68 -6.51 16.45 5.85
CA PHE A 68 -5.15 15.97 5.56
C PHE A 68 -4.54 15.23 6.74
N ASP A 69 -4.69 15.76 7.95
CA ASP A 69 -3.97 15.26 9.12
C ASP A 69 -4.62 14.03 9.76
N THR A 70 -5.84 13.68 9.37
CA THR A 70 -6.48 12.41 9.77
C THR A 70 -6.89 11.61 8.55
N LEU A 71 -7.93 12.02 7.83
CA LEU A 71 -8.54 11.17 6.79
C LEU A 71 -7.55 10.77 5.69
N ALA A 72 -6.83 11.73 5.10
CA ALA A 72 -5.89 11.44 4.02
C ALA A 72 -4.65 10.69 4.55
N THR A 73 -4.13 11.09 5.72
CA THR A 73 -2.96 10.47 6.34
C THR A 73 -3.22 9.00 6.69
N ASP A 74 -4.34 8.68 7.35
CA ASP A 74 -4.68 7.31 7.74
C ASP A 74 -4.86 6.41 6.51
N VAL A 75 -5.55 6.92 5.48
CA VAL A 75 -5.75 6.19 4.22
C VAL A 75 -4.42 6.01 3.48
N HIS A 76 -3.53 7.01 3.51
CA HIS A 76 -2.20 6.90 2.93
C HIS A 76 -1.36 5.82 3.64
N TYR A 77 -1.41 5.75 4.97
CA TYR A 77 -0.77 4.67 5.73
C TYR A 77 -1.35 3.29 5.43
N ALA A 78 -2.68 3.17 5.28
CA ALA A 78 -3.32 1.92 4.91
C ALA A 78 -2.90 1.47 3.49
N LEU A 79 -2.83 2.42 2.55
CA LEU A 79 -2.39 2.16 1.18
C LEU A 79 -0.92 1.73 1.15
N HIS A 80 -0.06 2.41 1.91
CA HIS A 80 1.35 2.05 2.08
C HIS A 80 1.53 0.58 2.46
N ASN A 81 0.94 0.18 3.58
CA ASN A 81 1.10 -1.17 4.11
C ASN A 81 0.53 -2.23 3.15
N SER A 82 -0.57 -1.89 2.45
CA SER A 82 -1.16 -2.79 1.45
C SER A 82 -0.22 -2.99 0.26
N ILE A 83 0.42 -1.93 -0.24
CA ILE A 83 1.40 -2.00 -1.32
C ILE A 83 2.61 -2.82 -0.90
N VAL A 84 3.15 -2.59 0.29
CA VAL A 84 4.29 -3.36 0.82
C VAL A 84 3.93 -4.83 0.93
N ALA A 85 2.76 -5.17 1.48
CA ALA A 85 2.29 -6.55 1.57
C ALA A 85 2.11 -7.21 0.18
N PHE A 86 1.60 -6.46 -0.80
CA PHE A 86 1.44 -6.95 -2.17
C PHE A 86 2.78 -7.22 -2.84
N LEU A 87 3.71 -6.28 -2.74
CA LEU A 87 5.07 -6.45 -3.27
C LEU A 87 5.80 -7.60 -2.58
N ALA A 88 5.64 -7.78 -1.27
CA ALA A 88 6.20 -8.91 -0.54
C ALA A 88 5.64 -10.24 -1.03
N LEU A 89 4.32 -10.35 -1.19
CA LEU A 89 3.68 -11.57 -1.66
C LEU A 89 4.17 -12.00 -3.05
N TYR A 90 4.47 -11.04 -3.92
CA TYR A 90 4.94 -11.28 -5.28
C TYR A 90 6.48 -11.20 -5.42
N ASN A 91 7.25 -11.20 -4.33
CA ASN A 91 8.72 -11.12 -4.34
C ASN A 91 9.29 -9.88 -5.07
N MET A 92 8.56 -8.77 -5.02
CA MET A 92 8.89 -7.50 -5.69
C MET A 92 9.25 -6.38 -4.69
N LEU A 93 9.50 -6.69 -3.41
CA LEU A 93 9.88 -5.69 -2.40
C LEU A 93 11.10 -4.85 -2.81
N GLY A 94 12.07 -5.46 -3.48
CA GLY A 94 13.26 -4.75 -3.98
C GLY A 94 12.96 -3.65 -5.00
N THR A 95 11.74 -3.61 -5.55
CA THR A 95 11.29 -2.52 -6.44
C THR A 95 10.72 -1.33 -5.69
N ALA A 96 10.42 -1.45 -4.39
CA ALA A 96 9.85 -0.36 -3.61
C ALA A 96 10.85 0.80 -3.47
N LYS A 97 10.49 1.96 -4.02
CA LYS A 97 11.10 3.28 -3.79
C LYS A 97 10.41 3.94 -2.59
N SER A 98 11.10 4.91 -2.00
CA SER A 98 10.63 5.67 -0.84
C SER A 98 9.34 6.47 -1.07
N ASP A 99 9.00 6.79 -2.32
CA ASP A 99 7.87 7.62 -2.72
C ASP A 99 6.69 6.84 -3.33
N TYR A 100 6.71 5.49 -3.29
CA TYR A 100 5.72 4.66 -3.99
C TYR A 100 4.28 5.00 -3.67
N VAL A 101 3.98 5.34 -2.42
CA VAL A 101 2.60 5.60 -1.99
C VAL A 101 2.10 6.90 -2.58
N SER A 102 2.92 7.96 -2.56
CA SER A 102 2.60 9.25 -3.17
C SER A 102 2.45 9.12 -4.68
N ASP A 103 3.34 8.37 -5.34
CA ASP A 103 3.25 8.09 -6.78
C ASP A 103 1.95 7.32 -7.10
N ILE A 104 1.74 6.17 -6.45
CA ILE A 104 0.54 5.33 -6.64
C ILE A 104 -0.73 6.12 -6.35
N ALA A 105 -0.78 6.89 -5.27
CA ALA A 105 -1.94 7.68 -4.89
C ALA A 105 -2.29 8.77 -5.91
N SER A 106 -1.32 9.20 -6.72
CA SER A 106 -1.51 10.19 -7.78
C SER A 106 -1.95 9.60 -9.13
N ARG A 107 -1.88 8.27 -9.28
CA ARG A 107 -2.21 7.59 -10.54
C ARG A 107 -3.71 7.58 -10.80
N SER A 108 -4.06 7.45 -12.07
CA SER A 108 -5.43 7.08 -12.44
C SER A 108 -5.75 5.66 -11.96
N ARG A 109 -7.04 5.33 -11.81
CA ARG A 109 -7.47 3.96 -11.49
C ARG A 109 -6.96 2.95 -12.54
N ASP A 110 -6.93 3.33 -13.81
CA ASP A 110 -6.48 2.45 -14.89
C ASP A 110 -4.97 2.22 -14.83
N ASP A 111 -4.19 3.24 -14.49
CA ASP A 111 -2.74 3.11 -14.38
C ASP A 111 -2.33 2.36 -13.10
N LEU A 112 -3.10 2.50 -12.02
CA LEU A 112 -3.00 1.61 -10.85
C LEU A 112 -3.24 0.16 -11.27
N LYS A 113 -4.32 -0.10 -12.02
CA LYS A 113 -4.68 -1.47 -12.43
C LYS A 113 -3.58 -2.10 -13.29
N LYS A 114 -3.07 -1.37 -14.29
CA LYS A 114 -1.95 -1.82 -15.14
C LYS A 114 -0.71 -2.13 -14.32
N TRP A 115 -0.43 -1.34 -13.28
CA TRP A 115 0.70 -1.58 -12.40
C TRP A 115 0.50 -2.82 -11.52
N LEU A 116 -0.70 -3.04 -10.97
CA LEU A 116 -1.02 -4.27 -10.24
C LEU A 116 -0.85 -5.50 -11.15
N ASP A 117 -1.35 -5.44 -12.38
CA ASP A 117 -1.21 -6.52 -13.38
C ASP A 117 0.27 -6.79 -13.71
N LEU A 118 1.10 -5.75 -13.77
CA LEU A 118 2.55 -5.88 -13.99
C LEU A 118 3.23 -6.65 -12.84
N ILE A 119 2.95 -6.25 -11.59
CA ILE A 119 3.54 -6.89 -10.40
C ILE A 119 3.13 -8.37 -10.29
N GLU A 120 1.86 -8.69 -10.52
CA GLU A 120 1.39 -10.08 -10.50
C GLU A 120 2.06 -10.93 -11.58
N ARG A 121 2.19 -10.37 -12.79
CA ARG A 121 2.85 -11.05 -13.91
C ARG A 121 4.32 -11.31 -13.64
N GLU A 122 5.06 -10.30 -13.17
CA GLU A 122 6.51 -10.42 -12.92
C GLU A 122 6.81 -11.29 -11.69
N GLY A 123 6.00 -11.18 -10.62
CA GLY A 123 6.14 -12.02 -9.44
C GLY A 123 5.80 -13.48 -9.70
N SER A 124 4.86 -13.78 -10.61
CA SER A 124 4.53 -15.16 -11.00
C SER A 124 5.67 -15.87 -11.75
N VAL A 125 6.53 -15.14 -12.47
CA VAL A 125 7.66 -15.74 -13.22
C VAL A 125 8.81 -16.14 -12.28
N ASN A 126 8.99 -15.39 -11.18
CA ASN A 126 10.00 -15.69 -10.16
C ASN A 126 9.55 -16.80 -9.18
N GLY A 127 8.27 -17.15 -9.16
CA GLY A 127 7.70 -18.19 -8.29
C GLY A 127 7.68 -19.61 -8.86
N VAL A 128 8.17 -19.84 -10.09
CA VAL A 128 8.16 -21.18 -10.74
C VAL A 128 9.44 -21.98 -10.44
N ASN A 129 10.42 -21.42 -9.73
CA ASN A 129 11.66 -22.10 -9.36
C ASN A 129 11.77 -22.29 -7.84
N GLY A 130 10.75 -22.90 -7.24
CA GLY A 130 10.75 -23.36 -5.84
C GLY A 130 10.16 -24.75 -5.73
#